data_AF-A0A380GMY2-F1
#
_entry.id   AF-A0A380GMY2-F1
#
_cell.length_a   1.000
_cell.length_b   1.000
_cell.length_c   1.000
_cell.angle_alpha   90.00
_cell.angle_beta   90.00
_cell.angle_gamma   90.00
#
_symmetry.space_group_name_H-M   'P 1'
#
loop_
_entity.id
_entity.type
_entity.pdbx_description
1 polymer ?
#
loop_
_entity_poly.entity_id
_entity_poly.type
_entity_poly.pdbx_seq_one_letter_code
_entity_poly.pdbx_strand_id
1 'polypeptide(L)'
;MTDVDFPILERYMRNYHSMVETYKNESQDIDEIQYMNLKAIVKGITEVYNNSQIKVQQIIKLSWWDDNNYPENVIADVIGISELTLRHAKEVILKRVAKAVEYV
;
A
#
# COMPACT_ATOMS: atom_id res chain seq x y z
N MET A 1 14.17 13.75 -9.69
CA MET A 1 13.43 12.51 -9.43
C MET A 1 13.58 12.29 -7.94
N THR A 2 12.57 12.66 -7.15
CA THR A 2 12.60 12.43 -5.71
C THR A 2 12.75 10.94 -5.48
N ASP A 3 13.74 10.58 -4.68
CA ASP A 3 14.08 9.19 -4.41
C ASP A 3 12.89 8.60 -3.63
N VAL A 4 12.14 7.71 -4.28
CA VAL A 4 10.94 7.12 -3.68
C VAL A 4 11.40 6.17 -2.59
N ASP A 5 11.14 6.50 -1.33
CA ASP A 5 11.46 5.64 -0.20
C ASP A 5 10.49 4.44 -0.17
N PHE A 6 10.82 3.42 -0.96
CA PHE A 6 10.04 2.18 -1.04
C PHE A 6 9.84 1.50 0.33
N PRO A 7 10.85 1.41 1.22
CA PRO A 7 10.65 0.90 2.58
C PRO A 7 9.54 1.61 3.38
N ILE A 8 9.48 2.95 3.33
CA ILE A 8 8.42 3.72 4.00
C ILE A 8 7.05 3.40 3.40
N LEU A 9 6.95 3.35 2.07
CA LEU A 9 5.69 3.04 1.38
C LEU A 9 5.22 1.61 1.65
N GLU A 10 6.14 0.63 1.69
CA GLU A 10 5.81 -0.74 2.08
C GLU A 10 5.27 -0.79 3.51
N ARG A 11 5.87 -0.02 4.43
CA ARG A 11 5.37 0.10 5.80
C ARG A 11 3.96 0.68 5.83
N TYR A 12 3.65 1.69 5.01
CA TYR A 12 2.27 2.19 4.90
C TYR A 12 1.31 1.14 4.34
N MET A 13 1.71 0.41 3.29
CA MET A 13 0.89 -0.66 2.72
C MET A 13 0.55 -1.75 3.74
N ARG A 14 1.53 -2.18 4.54
CA ARG A 14 1.34 -3.21 5.59
C ARG A 14 0.46 -2.72 6.74
N ASN A 15 0.60 -1.45 7.13
CA ASN A 15 -0.16 -0.88 8.25
C ASN A 15 -1.52 -0.29 7.84
N TYR A 16 -1.92 -0.44 6.56
CA TYR A 16 -3.09 0.22 5.99
C TYR A 16 -4.35 0.03 6.84
N HIS A 17 -4.66 -1.19 7.27
CA HIS A 17 -5.88 -1.47 8.05
C HIS A 17 -5.87 -0.80 9.43
N SER A 18 -4.75 -0.86 10.16
CA SER A 18 -4.60 -0.16 11.43
C SER A 18 -4.68 1.36 11.27
N MET A 19 -4.12 1.90 10.20
CA MET A 19 -4.25 3.33 9.86
C MET A 19 -5.69 3.72 9.54
N VAL A 20 -6.46 2.87 8.85
CA VAL A 20 -7.90 3.09 8.60
C VAL A 20 -8.70 3.12 9.89
N GLU A 21 -8.43 2.21 10.83
CA GLU A 21 -9.08 2.19 12.15
C GLU A 21 -8.78 3.48 12.92
N THR A 22 -7.52 3.88 12.95
CA THR A 22 -7.07 5.11 13.61
C THR A 22 -7.73 6.34 12.99
N TYR A 23 -7.81 6.39 11.65
CA TYR A 23 -8.46 7.47 10.90
C TYR A 23 -9.96 7.59 11.20
N LYS A 24 -10.67 6.46 11.31
CA LYS A 24 -12.11 6.42 11.60
C LYS A 24 -12.47 6.78 13.04
N ASN A 25 -11.59 6.45 13.98
CA ASN A 25 -11.85 6.63 15.40
C ASN A 25 -11.49 8.04 15.91
N GLU A 26 -10.94 8.91 15.06
CA GLU A 26 -10.54 10.29 15.39
C GLU A 26 -9.84 10.39 16.76
N SER A 27 -8.80 9.56 16.95
CA SER A 27 -8.08 9.50 18.23
C SER A 27 -7.66 10.90 18.68
N GLN A 28 -8.10 11.30 19.88
CA GLN A 28 -7.83 12.63 20.44
C GLN A 28 -6.34 12.88 20.73
N ASP A 29 -5.51 11.82 20.70
CA ASP A 29 -4.08 11.87 20.96
C ASP A 29 -3.24 12.25 19.72
N ILE A 30 -3.86 12.42 18.54
CA ILE A 30 -3.17 12.73 17.28
C ILE A 30 -3.28 14.23 16.99
N ASP A 31 -2.13 14.90 16.79
CA ASP A 31 -2.12 16.29 16.37
C ASP A 31 -2.61 16.48 14.93
N GLU A 32 -2.99 17.72 14.58
CA GLU A 32 -3.59 18.02 13.27
C GLU A 32 -2.68 17.64 12.09
N ILE A 33 -1.37 17.85 12.20
CA ILE A 33 -0.41 17.53 11.13
C ILE A 33 -0.32 16.01 10.95
N GLN A 34 -0.22 15.27 12.06
CA GLN A 34 -0.22 13.81 12.04
C GLN A 34 -1.51 13.25 11.46
N TYR A 35 -2.66 13.83 11.81
CA TYR A 35 -3.96 13.42 11.27
C TYR A 35 -4.07 13.70 9.77
N MET A 36 -3.60 14.86 9.31
CA MET A 36 -3.59 15.20 7.89
C MET A 36 -2.70 14.26 7.08
N ASN A 37 -1.53 13.90 7.61
CA ASN A 37 -0.65 12.90 7.00
C ASN A 37 -1.31 11.50 6.94
N LEU A 38 -1.89 11.05 8.06
CA LEU A 38 -2.62 9.79 8.13
C LEU A 38 -3.75 9.74 7.09
N LYS A 39 -4.54 10.81 7.02
CA LYS A 39 -5.65 10.97 6.07
C LYS A 39 -5.15 10.91 4.62
N ALA A 40 -4.05 11.60 4.30
CA ALA A 40 -3.46 11.57 2.97
C ALA A 40 -3.00 10.15 2.58
N ILE A 41 -2.29 9.46 3.49
CA ILE A 41 -1.83 8.08 3.27
C ILE A 41 -3.00 7.12 3.05
N VAL A 42 -3.98 7.12 3.97
CA VAL A 42 -5.15 6.23 3.90
C VAL A 42 -5.94 6.47 2.60
N LYS A 43 -6.19 7.73 2.25
CA LYS A 43 -6.92 8.06 1.01
C LYS A 43 -6.14 7.67 -0.24
N GLY A 44 -4.84 7.96 -0.28
CA GLY A 44 -3.98 7.63 -1.42
C GLY A 44 -3.91 6.11 -1.67
N ILE A 45 -3.72 5.31 -0.62
CA ILE A 45 -3.73 3.84 -0.74
C ILE A 45 -5.12 3.33 -1.20
N THR A 46 -6.20 3.87 -0.61
CA THR A 46 -7.58 3.51 -0.97
C THR A 46 -7.85 3.79 -2.46
N GLU A 47 -7.43 4.96 -2.95
CA GLU A 47 -7.58 5.36 -4.34
C GLU A 47 -6.81 4.41 -5.27
N VAL A 48 -5.54 4.14 -4.97
CA VAL A 48 -4.72 3.22 -5.78
C VAL A 48 -5.34 1.84 -5.85
N TYR A 49 -5.83 1.30 -4.73
CA TYR A 49 -6.49 0.01 -4.71
C TYR A 49 -7.79 0.01 -5.53
N ASN A 50 -8.69 0.98 -5.30
CA ASN A 50 -10.00 1.03 -5.96
C ASN A 50 -9.91 1.27 -7.47
N ASN A 51 -8.91 2.03 -7.92
CA ASN A 51 -8.69 2.32 -9.35
C ASN A 51 -7.81 1.26 -10.04
N SER A 52 -7.36 0.23 -9.31
CA SER A 52 -6.56 -0.85 -9.87
C SER A 52 -7.41 -1.97 -10.46
N GLN A 53 -6.90 -2.62 -11.50
CA GLN A 53 -7.50 -3.84 -12.06
C GLN A 53 -7.53 -4.96 -11.01
N ILE A 54 -8.47 -5.91 -11.15
CA ILE A 54 -8.67 -7.03 -10.22
C ILE A 54 -7.36 -7.76 -9.90
N LYS A 55 -6.54 -8.05 -10.92
CA LYS A 55 -5.25 -8.74 -10.73
C LYS A 55 -4.28 -7.95 -9.86
N VAL A 56 -4.27 -6.62 -9.97
CA VAL A 56 -3.45 -5.73 -9.14
C VAL A 56 -4.00 -5.64 -7.72
N GLN A 57 -5.33 -5.61 -7.56
CA GLN A 57 -5.96 -5.68 -6.24
C GLN A 57 -5.61 -6.98 -5.51
N GLN A 58 -5.55 -8.11 -6.22
CA GLN A 58 -5.12 -9.40 -5.67
C GLN A 58 -3.65 -9.38 -5.24
N ILE A 59 -2.76 -8.79 -6.05
CA ILE A 59 -1.35 -8.59 -5.68
C ILE A 59 -1.26 -7.76 -4.40
N ILE A 60 -2.05 -6.70 -4.27
CA ILE A 60 -2.05 -5.85 -3.07
C ILE A 60 -2.40 -6.66 -1.82
N LYS A 61 -3.50 -7.41 -1.89
CA LYS A 61 -3.97 -8.24 -0.77
C LYS A 61 -2.92 -9.26 -0.34
N LEU A 62 -2.48 -10.10 -1.28
CA LEU A 62 -1.55 -11.19 -0.99
C LEU A 62 -0.17 -10.71 -0.55
N SER A 63 0.27 -9.52 -1.00
CA SER A 63 1.61 -8.99 -0.68
C SER A 63 1.66 -8.22 0.64
N TRP A 64 0.59 -7.51 1.03
CA TRP A 64 0.64 -6.56 2.15
C TRP A 64 -0.50 -6.68 3.17
N TRP A 65 -1.67 -7.23 2.83
CA TRP A 65 -2.85 -7.20 3.71
C TRP A 65 -3.25 -8.57 4.25
N ASP A 66 -2.86 -9.66 3.58
CA ASP A 66 -3.05 -11.00 4.12
C ASP A 66 -1.98 -11.30 5.17
N ASP A 67 -2.42 -11.73 6.36
CA ASP A 67 -1.55 -12.07 7.50
C ASP A 67 -0.70 -13.33 7.29
N ASN A 68 -0.94 -14.05 6.20
CA ASN A 68 -0.29 -15.33 5.90
C ASN A 68 1.19 -15.19 5.52
N ASN A 69 1.69 -13.97 5.28
CA ASN A 69 3.08 -13.69 4.92
C ASN A 69 3.63 -14.64 3.83
N TYR A 70 2.87 -14.82 2.76
CA TYR A 70 3.25 -15.73 1.68
C TYR A 70 4.58 -15.30 1.03
N PRO A 71 5.48 -16.25 0.72
CA PRO A 71 6.70 -15.95 -0.01
C PRO A 71 6.36 -15.55 -1.46
N GLU A 72 7.23 -14.74 -2.08
CA GLU A 72 6.97 -14.16 -3.42
C GLU A 72 6.70 -15.22 -4.49
N ASN A 73 7.36 -16.38 -4.42
CA ASN A 73 7.15 -17.48 -5.35
C ASN A 73 5.73 -18.05 -5.26
N VAL A 74 5.17 -18.18 -4.05
CA VAL A 74 3.79 -18.65 -3.85
C VAL A 74 2.78 -17.61 -4.34
N ILE A 75 3.01 -16.33 -4.04
CA ILE A 75 2.15 -15.26 -4.56
C ILE A 75 2.19 -15.23 -6.09
N ALA A 76 3.38 -15.34 -6.69
CA ALA A 76 3.56 -15.33 -8.13
C ALA A 76 2.82 -16.50 -8.80
N ASP A 77 2.90 -17.70 -8.22
CA ASP A 77 2.19 -18.89 -8.67
C ASP A 77 0.66 -18.72 -8.60
N VAL A 78 0.13 -18.26 -7.46
CA VAL A 78 -1.31 -18.00 -7.26
C VAL A 78 -1.85 -16.96 -8.25
N ILE A 79 -1.06 -15.91 -8.54
CA ILE A 79 -1.43 -14.86 -9.50
C ILE A 79 -1.23 -15.32 -10.96
N GLY A 80 -0.50 -16.41 -11.18
CA GLY A 80 -0.14 -16.91 -12.51
C GLY A 80 0.79 -15.94 -13.26
N ILE A 81 1.86 -15.48 -12.60
CA ILE A 81 2.91 -14.63 -13.17
C ILE A 81 4.30 -15.08 -12.69
N SER A 82 5.37 -14.57 -13.31
CA SER A 82 6.72 -14.80 -12.79
C SER A 82 7.00 -13.96 -11.54
N GLU A 83 7.91 -14.41 -10.68
CA GLU A 83 8.39 -13.62 -9.53
C GLU A 83 8.94 -12.25 -9.95
N LEU A 84 9.65 -12.19 -11.10
CA LEU A 84 10.15 -10.94 -11.64
C LEU A 84 9.02 -9.97 -12.00
N THR A 85 7.96 -10.49 -12.63
CA THR A 85 6.76 -9.70 -12.95
C THR A 85 6.05 -9.24 -11.67
N LEU A 86 5.99 -10.08 -10.63
CA LEU A 86 5.42 -9.72 -9.34
C LEU A 86 6.20 -8.57 -8.68
N ARG A 87 7.54 -8.66 -8.62
CA ARG A 87 8.40 -7.59 -8.09
C ARG A 87 8.19 -6.28 -8.83
N HIS A 88 8.18 -6.32 -10.16
CA HIS A 88 7.92 -5.14 -10.97
C HIS A 88 6.52 -4.56 -10.71
N ALA A 89 5.50 -5.40 -10.58
CA ALA A 89 4.15 -4.96 -10.25
C ALA A 89 4.10 -4.28 -8.87
N LYS A 90 4.78 -4.84 -7.86
CA LYS A 90 4.88 -4.25 -6.51
C LYS A 90 5.53 -2.86 -6.56
N GLU A 91 6.64 -2.70 -7.27
CA GLU A 91 7.30 -1.39 -7.46
C GLU A 91 6.36 -0.38 -8.13
N VAL A 92 5.65 -0.79 -9.19
CA VAL A 92 4.70 0.09 -9.89
C VAL A 92 3.55 0.51 -8.98
N ILE A 93 3.04 -0.39 -8.14
CA ILE A 93 2.02 -0.08 -7.14
C ILE A 93 2.54 0.96 -6.15
N LEU A 94 3.74 0.75 -5.58
CA LEU A 94 4.34 1.70 -4.63
C LEU A 94 4.57 3.07 -5.26
N LYS A 95 5.03 3.14 -6.52
CA LYS A 95 5.15 4.42 -7.25
C LYS A 95 3.80 5.14 -7.41
N ARG A 96 2.71 4.39 -7.63
CA ARG A 96 1.35 4.96 -7.70
C ARG A 96 0.90 5.48 -6.33
N VAL A 97 1.21 4.76 -5.26
CA VAL A 97 0.93 5.22 -3.88
C VAL A 97 1.72 6.49 -3.58
N ALA A 98 3.02 6.54 -3.87
CA ALA A 98 3.84 7.73 -3.68
C ALA A 98 3.20 8.97 -4.33
N LYS A 99 2.75 8.81 -5.58
CA LYS A 99 2.06 9.86 -6.33
C LYS A 99 0.71 10.25 -5.71
N ALA A 100 -0.07 9.28 -5.24
CA ALA A 100 -1.40 9.51 -4.68
C ALA A 100 -1.37 10.14 -3.27
N VAL A 101 -0.30 9.91 -2.52
CA VAL A 101 -0.11 10.47 -1.16
C VAL A 101 0.46 11.89 -1.20
N GLU A 102 0.67 12.47 -2.40
CA GLU A 102 1.38 13.75 -2.59
C GLU A 102 2.75 13.73 -1.90
N TYR A 103 3.47 12.61 -1.98
CA TYR A 103 4.82 12.49 -1.44
C TYR A 103 5.76 13.40 -2.26
N VAL A 104 6.01 14.62 -1.77
CA VAL A 104 6.97 15.60 -2.32
C VAL A 104 8.34 15.38 -1.71
#